data_AF-A0A6S7LHL0-F1
#
_entry.id   AF-A0A6S7LHL0-F1
#
_cell.length_a   1.000
_cell.length_b   1.000
_cell.length_c   1.000
_cell.angle_alpha   90.00
_cell.angle_beta   90.00
_cell.angle_gamma   90.00
#
_symmetry.space_group_name_H-M   'P 1'
#
loop_
_entity.id
_entity.type
_entity.pdbx_description
1 polymer ?
#
loop_
_entity_poly.entity_id
_entity_poly.type
_entity_poly.pdbx_seq_one_letter_code
_entity_poly.pdbx_strand_id
1 'polypeptide(L)'
;RLGITTCSPDQSSINIVRAATDLFSDDCQDFWILSGSRLHHGLNEKDYNLNLHSLKVDSRVGIQVTQNGHLVFYADGMCMGAAASDIPTKKPIYCIFDIYGRTKVVSKELFQAEKLEELCKKKVKKHVNDQDVDKLFLPKYMLEDIKKMSKPDS
;
A
#
# COMPACT_ATOMS: atom_id res chain seq x y z
N ARG A 1 -13.68 -4.33 -6.30
CA ARG A 1 -12.97 -3.15 -6.88
C ARG A 1 -11.77 -2.83 -6.00
N LEU A 2 -10.77 -2.11 -6.50
CA LEU A 2 -9.62 -1.73 -5.69
C LEU A 2 -9.09 -0.37 -6.12
N GLY A 3 -8.44 0.35 -5.22
CA GLY A 3 -8.04 1.72 -5.48
C GLY A 3 -7.25 2.35 -4.35
N ILE A 4 -7.15 3.68 -4.39
CA ILE A 4 -6.49 4.49 -3.36
C ILE A 4 -7.36 5.68 -2.94
N THR A 5 -7.06 6.23 -1.77
CA THR A 5 -7.60 7.51 -1.31
C THR A 5 -6.60 8.26 -0.44
N THR A 6 -6.75 9.57 -0.38
CA THR A 6 -6.10 10.49 0.56
C THR A 6 -6.88 10.66 1.87
N CYS A 7 -8.13 10.18 1.94
CA CYS A 7 -8.94 10.22 3.16
C CYS A 7 -8.43 9.19 4.17
N SER A 8 -8.21 9.63 5.41
CA SER A 8 -7.67 8.76 6.45
C SER A 8 -8.77 7.87 7.03
N PRO A 9 -8.63 6.52 7.00
CA PRO A 9 -9.63 5.56 7.48
C PRO A 9 -10.08 5.82 8.94
N ASP A 10 -9.19 6.41 9.74
CA ASP A 10 -9.43 6.71 11.15
C ASP A 10 -10.16 8.05 11.39
N GLN A 11 -10.51 8.81 10.34
CA GLN A 11 -11.30 10.03 10.49
C GLN A 11 -12.75 9.66 10.83
N SER A 12 -13.28 10.28 11.89
CA SER A 12 -14.66 10.13 12.34
C SER A 12 -15.72 10.53 11.29
N SER A 13 -15.30 11.18 10.20
CA SER A 13 -16.13 11.62 9.08
C SER A 13 -16.07 10.69 7.85
N ILE A 14 -15.36 9.57 7.88
CA ILE A 14 -15.45 8.61 6.76
C ILE A 14 -16.83 7.98 6.79
N ASN A 15 -17.67 8.47 5.89
CA ASN A 15 -18.94 7.87 5.59
C ASN A 15 -18.65 6.51 4.94
N ILE A 16 -18.85 5.43 5.68
CA ILE A 16 -18.78 4.07 5.12
C ILE A 16 -19.89 3.98 4.09
N VAL A 17 -19.53 4.17 2.83
CA VAL A 17 -20.45 4.05 1.70
C VAL A 17 -20.97 2.62 1.59
N ARG A 18 -22.18 2.46 1.03
CA ARG A 18 -22.79 1.14 0.88
C ARG A 18 -22.09 0.31 -0.19
N ALA A 19 -21.64 0.97 -1.25
CA ALA A 19 -20.84 0.38 -2.30
C ALA A 19 -19.74 1.34 -2.74
N ALA A 20 -18.61 0.82 -3.22
CA ALA A 20 -17.54 1.66 -3.75
C ALA A 20 -17.98 2.50 -4.98
N THR A 21 -19.07 2.13 -5.65
CA THR A 21 -19.68 2.93 -6.72
C THR A 21 -20.31 4.23 -6.21
N ASP A 22 -20.68 4.30 -4.92
CA ASP A 22 -21.23 5.53 -4.34
C ASP A 22 -20.15 6.62 -4.20
N LEU A 23 -18.87 6.23 -4.30
CA LEU A 23 -17.71 7.14 -4.34
C LEU A 23 -17.47 7.72 -5.74
N PHE A 24 -18.23 7.31 -6.75
CA PHE A 24 -18.13 7.85 -8.11
C PHE A 24 -19.01 9.09 -8.21
N SER A 25 -18.63 10.14 -7.47
CA SER A 25 -19.39 11.39 -7.36
C SER A 25 -18.45 12.60 -7.30
N ASP A 26 -18.95 13.78 -7.68
CA ASP A 26 -18.14 15.00 -7.74
C ASP A 26 -17.55 15.43 -6.38
N ASP A 27 -18.19 15.04 -5.29
CA ASP A 27 -17.74 15.31 -3.93
C ASP A 27 -16.64 14.34 -3.46
N CYS A 28 -16.35 13.28 -4.23
CA CYS A 28 -15.41 12.21 -3.88
C CYS A 28 -14.13 12.24 -4.73
N GLN A 29 -13.56 13.42 -4.95
CA GLN A 29 -12.31 13.58 -5.71
C GLN A 29 -11.06 13.05 -4.97
N ASP A 30 -11.15 12.77 -3.68
CA ASP A 30 -10.05 12.14 -2.93
C ASP A 30 -9.89 10.63 -3.22
N PHE A 31 -10.63 10.08 -4.19
CA PHE A 31 -10.71 8.65 -4.49
C PHE A 31 -10.30 8.33 -5.94
N TRP A 32 -9.50 7.27 -6.11
CA TRP A 32 -9.17 6.68 -7.40
C TRP A 32 -9.43 5.18 -7.35
N ILE A 33 -10.45 4.71 -8.08
CA ILE A 33 -10.95 3.34 -7.94
C ILE A 33 -10.99 2.64 -9.30
N LEU A 34 -10.29 1.52 -9.41
CA LEU A 34 -10.36 0.63 -10.56
C LEU A 34 -11.56 -0.33 -10.41
N SER A 35 -12.48 -0.24 -11.36
CA SER A 35 -13.69 -1.06 -11.47
C SER A 35 -13.72 -1.77 -12.82
N GLY A 36 -13.47 -3.09 -12.81
CA GLY A 36 -13.27 -3.82 -14.07
C GLY A 36 -12.02 -3.30 -14.78
N SER A 37 -12.20 -2.71 -15.97
CA SER A 37 -11.16 -2.07 -16.78
C SER A 37 -11.23 -0.54 -16.77
N ARG A 38 -12.00 0.08 -15.87
CA ARG A 38 -12.16 1.53 -15.80
C ARG A 38 -11.66 2.11 -14.50
N LEU A 39 -10.80 3.11 -14.59
CA LEU A 39 -10.40 3.93 -13.46
C LEU A 39 -11.40 5.07 -13.28
N HIS A 40 -11.98 5.16 -12.09
CA HIS A 40 -12.89 6.24 -11.69
C HIS A 40 -12.17 7.24 -10.78
N HIS A 41 -12.44 8.52 -10.99
CA HIS A 41 -12.02 9.64 -10.15
C HIS A 41 -13.11 10.71 -10.15
N GLY A 42 -13.90 10.74 -9.07
CA GLY A 42 -15.20 11.42 -9.07
C GLY A 42 -16.12 10.87 -10.16
N LEU A 43 -16.72 11.75 -10.97
CA LEU A 43 -17.52 11.36 -12.15
C LEU A 43 -16.68 10.97 -13.38
N ASN A 44 -15.38 11.26 -13.39
CA ASN A 44 -14.53 10.94 -14.53
C ASN A 44 -14.22 9.44 -14.57
N GLU A 45 -14.36 8.83 -15.74
CA GLU A 45 -13.92 7.47 -16.00
C GLU A 45 -12.93 7.41 -17.16
N LYS A 46 -11.96 6.50 -17.08
CA LYS A 46 -10.97 6.25 -18.12
C LYS A 46 -10.70 4.77 -18.24
N ASP A 47 -10.66 4.25 -19.47
CA ASP A 47 -10.25 2.88 -19.72
C ASP A 47 -8.78 2.66 -19.33
N TYR A 48 -8.51 1.48 -18.78
CA TYR A 48 -7.21 1.10 -18.27
C TYR A 48 -6.87 -0.34 -18.69
N ASN A 49 -5.57 -0.61 -18.84
CA ASN A 49 -5.05 -1.84 -19.42
C ASN A 49 -5.30 -3.09 -18.54
N LEU A 50 -5.52 -2.90 -17.24
CA LEU A 50 -5.86 -4.00 -16.33
C LEU A 50 -7.37 -4.14 -16.20
N ASN A 51 -7.89 -5.32 -16.52
CA ASN A 51 -9.26 -5.69 -16.24
C ASN A 51 -9.36 -6.59 -15.01
N LEU A 52 -9.89 -6.07 -13.89
CA LEU A 52 -10.09 -6.87 -12.68
C LEU A 52 -11.04 -8.05 -12.87
N HIS A 53 -11.88 -8.01 -13.90
CA HIS A 53 -12.83 -9.07 -14.22
C HIS A 53 -12.17 -10.29 -14.88
N SER A 54 -10.95 -10.17 -15.39
CA SER A 54 -10.21 -11.29 -16.00
C SER A 54 -9.29 -12.01 -15.02
N LEU A 55 -9.16 -11.52 -13.80
CA LEU A 55 -8.35 -12.14 -12.74
C LEU A 55 -8.93 -13.50 -12.35
N LYS A 56 -8.05 -14.44 -12.01
CA LYS A 56 -8.40 -15.81 -11.61
C LYS A 56 -7.99 -16.05 -10.16
N VAL A 57 -8.35 -17.22 -9.65
CA VAL A 57 -7.79 -17.71 -8.38
C VAL A 57 -6.25 -17.69 -8.49
N ASP A 58 -5.60 -17.30 -7.39
CA ASP A 58 -4.15 -17.11 -7.26
C ASP A 58 -3.53 -15.93 -8.02
N SER A 59 -4.32 -15.16 -8.79
CA SER A 59 -3.84 -13.90 -9.37
C SER A 59 -3.47 -12.89 -8.26
N ARG A 60 -2.36 -12.18 -8.45
CA ARG A 60 -1.84 -11.17 -7.52
C ARG A 60 -2.00 -9.78 -8.13
N VAL A 61 -2.62 -8.87 -7.39
CA VAL A 61 -2.74 -7.47 -7.80
C VAL A 61 -1.94 -6.58 -6.86
N GLY A 62 -1.07 -5.75 -7.43
CA GLY A 62 -0.32 -4.73 -6.71
C GLY A 62 -0.87 -3.33 -7.00
N ILE A 63 -0.73 -2.44 -6.02
CA ILE A 63 -1.01 -1.01 -6.15
C ILE A 63 0.23 -0.26 -5.70
N GLN A 64 0.66 0.73 -6.46
CA GLN A 64 1.76 1.61 -6.09
C GLN A 64 1.40 3.05 -6.44
N VAL A 65 1.73 3.96 -5.53
CA VAL A 65 1.89 5.38 -5.85
C VAL A 65 3.38 5.67 -5.86
N THR A 66 3.88 6.08 -7.03
CA THR A 66 5.29 6.44 -7.20
C THR A 66 5.60 7.79 -6.54
N GLN A 67 6.87 8.09 -6.30
CA GLN A 67 7.29 9.39 -5.74
C GLN A 67 6.89 10.58 -6.62
N ASN A 68 6.79 10.36 -7.94
CA ASN A 68 6.36 11.37 -8.92
C ASN A 68 4.83 11.50 -8.99
N GLY A 69 4.07 10.84 -8.12
CA GLY A 69 2.61 10.96 -8.09
C GLY A 69 1.89 10.15 -9.17
N HIS A 70 2.52 9.13 -9.75
CA HIS A 70 1.81 8.19 -10.64
C HIS A 70 1.18 7.05 -9.83
N LEU A 71 -0.12 6.81 -10.03
CA LEU A 71 -0.81 5.59 -9.60
C LEU A 71 -0.58 4.50 -10.65
N VAL A 72 0.00 3.38 -10.22
CA VAL A 72 0.32 2.24 -11.06
C VAL A 72 -0.28 0.98 -10.45
N PHE A 73 -0.92 0.16 -11.29
CA PHE A 73 -1.37 -1.18 -10.90
C PHE A 73 -0.46 -2.24 -11.48
N TYR A 74 -0.33 -3.35 -10.76
CA TYR A 74 0.41 -4.52 -11.17
C TYR A 74 -0.50 -5.74 -11.21
N ALA A 75 -0.30 -6.62 -12.17
CA ALA A 75 -0.96 -7.92 -12.25
C ALA A 75 0.10 -9.01 -12.38
N ASP A 76 0.10 -9.97 -11.47
CA ASP A 76 1.04 -11.10 -11.42
C ASP A 76 2.52 -10.66 -11.54
N GLY A 77 2.85 -9.55 -10.88
CA GLY A 77 4.20 -8.95 -10.88
C GLY A 77 4.50 -8.05 -12.09
N MET A 78 3.62 -7.96 -13.08
CA MET A 78 3.80 -7.10 -14.25
C MET A 78 3.18 -5.72 -14.07
N CYS A 79 3.92 -4.68 -14.47
CA CYS A 79 3.43 -3.30 -14.49
C CYS A 79 2.39 -3.10 -15.61
N MET A 80 1.23 -2.53 -15.26
CA MET A 80 0.13 -2.30 -16.20
C MET A 80 0.09 -0.86 -16.76
N GLY A 81 1.09 -0.04 -16.40
CA GLY A 81 1.20 1.37 -16.78
C GLY A 81 0.63 2.34 -15.76
N ALA A 82 0.78 3.65 -16.01
CA ALA A 82 0.21 4.68 -15.16
C ALA A 82 -1.30 4.79 -15.40
N ALA A 83 -2.08 4.57 -14.35
CA ALA A 83 -3.54 4.70 -14.37
C ALA A 83 -3.96 6.17 -14.19
N ALA A 84 -3.29 6.88 -13.27
CA ALA A 84 -3.45 8.31 -13.04
C ALA A 84 -2.10 8.96 -12.70
N SER A 85 -2.02 10.27 -12.88
CA SER A 85 -0.88 11.11 -12.52
C SER A 85 -1.32 12.15 -11.49
N ASP A 86 -0.36 12.90 -10.96
CA ASP A 86 -0.60 14.03 -10.04
C ASP A 86 -1.30 13.63 -8.73
N ILE A 87 -1.11 12.37 -8.29
CA ILE A 87 -1.56 11.92 -6.98
C ILE A 87 -0.81 12.72 -5.91
N PRO A 88 -1.50 13.30 -4.91
CA PRO A 88 -0.90 14.17 -3.90
C PRO A 88 -0.06 13.37 -2.87
N THR A 89 1.18 13.05 -3.24
CA THR A 89 2.13 12.24 -2.44
C THR A 89 2.59 12.87 -1.13
N LYS A 90 2.31 14.17 -0.92
CA LYS A 90 2.59 14.88 0.34
C LYS A 90 1.60 14.54 1.46
N LYS A 91 0.48 13.89 1.14
CA LYS A 91 -0.50 13.40 2.11
C LYS A 91 -0.35 11.88 2.27
N PRO A 92 -0.74 11.30 3.43
CA PRO A 92 -0.89 9.87 3.56
C PRO A 92 -1.84 9.32 2.48
N ILE A 93 -1.51 8.15 1.95
CA ILE A 93 -2.31 7.45 0.94
C ILE A 93 -2.72 6.10 1.50
N TYR A 94 -3.99 5.78 1.33
CA TYR A 94 -4.62 4.57 1.84
C TYR A 94 -5.16 3.74 0.69
N CYS A 95 -5.09 2.42 0.82
CA CYS A 95 -5.63 1.51 -0.17
C CYS A 95 -7.11 1.22 0.12
N ILE A 96 -7.91 1.11 -0.93
CA ILE A 96 -9.32 0.73 -0.87
C ILE A 96 -9.47 -0.65 -1.50
N PHE A 97 -10.18 -1.53 -0.80
CA PHE A 97 -10.56 -2.84 -1.30
C PHE A 97 -12.07 -3.02 -1.10
N ASP A 98 -12.79 -3.09 -2.21
CA ASP A 98 -14.22 -3.41 -2.25
C ASP A 98 -14.36 -4.89 -2.61
N ILE A 99 -14.48 -5.72 -1.58
CA ILE A 99 -14.62 -7.17 -1.69
C ILE A 99 -16.11 -7.48 -1.76
N TYR A 100 -16.67 -7.32 -2.96
CA TYR A 100 -18.06 -7.63 -3.23
C TYR A 100 -18.18 -8.48 -4.50
N GLY A 101 -18.99 -9.54 -4.43
CA GLY A 101 -19.27 -10.43 -5.56
C GLY A 101 -18.22 -11.51 -5.79
N ARG A 102 -17.43 -11.39 -6.87
CA ARG A 102 -16.58 -12.49 -7.41
C ARG A 102 -15.35 -12.83 -6.55
N THR A 103 -14.88 -11.88 -5.77
CA THR A 103 -13.76 -12.08 -4.84
C THR A 103 -14.34 -12.26 -3.45
N LYS A 104 -14.00 -13.38 -2.77
CA LYS A 104 -14.51 -13.69 -1.43
C LYS A 104 -13.51 -13.38 -0.32
N VAL A 105 -12.22 -13.52 -0.62
CA VAL A 105 -11.12 -13.31 0.34
C VAL A 105 -9.98 -12.63 -0.41
N VAL A 106 -9.31 -11.70 0.27
CA VAL A 106 -8.02 -11.15 -0.16
C VAL A 106 -6.99 -11.39 0.93
N SER A 107 -5.77 -11.74 0.55
CA SER A 107 -4.62 -11.70 1.43
C SER A 107 -3.77 -10.48 1.08
N LYS A 108 -3.21 -9.81 2.09
CA LYS A 108 -2.29 -8.71 1.89
C LYS A 108 -0.85 -9.22 2.05
N GLU A 109 -0.05 -9.02 1.02
CA GLU A 109 1.41 -9.11 1.11
C GLU A 109 1.95 -7.68 0.90
N LEU A 110 2.39 -7.06 1.99
CA LEU A 110 2.96 -5.71 1.97
C LEU A 110 4.45 -5.83 1.61
N PHE A 111 4.79 -5.54 0.36
CA PHE A 111 6.18 -5.31 -0.06
C PHE A 111 6.61 -3.89 0.34
N GLN A 112 6.63 -3.60 1.65
CA GLN A 112 7.31 -2.38 2.10
C GLN A 112 8.82 -2.62 1.92
N ALA A 113 9.53 -1.62 1.39
CA ALA A 113 10.96 -1.53 1.65
C ALA A 113 11.12 -1.56 3.17
N GLU A 114 11.98 -2.43 3.68
CA GLU A 114 12.24 -2.51 5.12
C GLU A 114 12.54 -1.09 5.62
N LYS A 115 11.89 -0.68 6.72
CA LYS A 115 12.14 0.64 7.30
C LYS A 115 13.65 0.79 7.50
N LEU A 116 14.20 1.97 7.22
CA LEU A 116 15.63 2.23 7.44
C LEU A 116 16.04 1.83 8.86
N GLU A 117 15.16 2.06 9.84
CA GLU A 117 15.35 1.60 11.21
C GLU A 117 15.56 0.08 11.31
N GLU A 118 14.71 -0.72 10.67
CA GLU A 118 14.84 -2.19 10.67
C GLU A 118 16.10 -2.66 9.94
N LEU A 119 16.45 -2.02 8.82
CA LEU A 119 17.69 -2.28 8.09
C LEU A 119 18.93 -1.96 8.95
N CYS A 120 18.93 -0.81 9.61
CA CYS A 120 19.99 -0.39 10.52
C CYS A 120 20.11 -1.35 11.71
N LYS A 121 18.99 -1.71 12.35
CA LYS A 121 18.96 -2.67 13.47
C LYS A 121 19.54 -4.03 13.04
N LYS A 122 19.15 -4.56 11.88
CA LYS A 122 19.72 -5.80 11.32
C LYS A 122 21.22 -5.69 11.04
N LYS A 123 21.66 -4.57 10.46
CA LYS A 123 23.08 -4.34 10.16
C LYS A 123 23.92 -4.27 11.43
N VAL A 124 23.45 -3.55 12.46
CA VAL A 124 24.09 -3.48 13.79
C VAL A 124 24.17 -4.87 14.41
N LYS A 125 23.05 -5.61 14.46
CA LYS A 125 23.02 -6.97 15.03
C LYS A 125 23.98 -7.94 14.34
N LYS A 126 24.21 -7.78 13.03
CA LYS A 126 25.16 -8.61 12.27
C LYS A 126 26.62 -8.31 12.62
N HIS A 127 26.97 -7.07 12.99
CA HIS A 127 28.37 -6.64 13.16
C HIS A 127 28.77 -6.31 14.60
N VAL A 128 27.81 -6.22 15.52
CA VAL A 128 28.02 -5.89 16.94
C VAL A 128 27.60 -7.08 17.80
N ASN A 129 28.47 -7.50 18.71
CA ASN A 129 28.15 -8.57 19.66
C ASN A 129 27.10 -8.10 20.68
N ASP A 130 26.26 -9.00 21.19
CA ASP A 130 25.18 -8.66 22.12
C ASP A 130 25.66 -7.96 23.40
N GLN A 131 26.89 -8.26 23.84
CA GLN A 131 27.55 -7.62 24.99
C GLN A 131 27.99 -6.17 24.72
N ASP A 132 28.19 -5.81 23.45
CA ASP A 132 28.66 -4.49 23.03
C ASP A 132 27.51 -3.57 22.59
N VAL A 133 26.30 -4.10 22.42
CA VAL A 133 25.11 -3.31 22.03
C VAL A 133 24.85 -2.16 23.02
N ASP A 134 25.04 -2.38 24.32
CA ASP A 134 24.85 -1.33 25.35
C ASP A 134 25.83 -0.17 25.26
N LYS A 135 26.94 -0.33 24.51
CA LYS A 135 27.95 0.70 24.30
C LYS A 135 27.59 1.66 23.16
N LEU A 136 26.57 1.32 22.37
CA LEU A 136 26.13 2.16 21.27
C LEU A 136 25.42 3.40 21.81
N PHE A 137 25.71 4.56 21.21
CA PHE A 137 25.03 5.82 21.49
C PHE A 137 23.64 5.86 20.84
N LEU A 138 22.78 4.90 21.19
CA LEU A 138 21.40 4.80 20.71
C LEU A 138 20.42 4.89 21.89
N PRO A 139 19.17 5.34 21.66
CA PRO A 139 18.13 5.31 22.68
C PRO A 139 17.91 3.91 23.25
N LYS A 140 17.65 3.81 24.57
CA LYS A 140 17.49 2.52 25.28
C LYS A 140 16.47 1.58 24.63
N TYR A 141 15.33 2.09 24.18
CA TYR A 141 14.30 1.27 23.52
C TYR A 141 14.83 0.59 22.25
N MET A 142 15.69 1.27 21.47
CA MET A 142 16.29 0.68 20.27
C MET A 142 17.33 -0.40 20.62
N LEU A 143 18.09 -0.20 21.71
CA LEU A 143 19.06 -1.20 22.17
C LEU A 143 18.37 -2.49 22.63
N GLU A 144 17.26 -2.36 23.35
CA GLU A 144 16.42 -3.49 23.76
C GLU A 144 15.83 -4.23 22.56
N ASP A 145 15.36 -3.50 21.55
CA ASP A 145 14.85 -4.08 20.31
C ASP A 145 15.95 -4.88 19.58
N ILE A 146 17.14 -4.30 19.39
CA ILE A 146 18.27 -4.96 18.72
C ILE A 146 18.69 -6.25 19.44
N LYS A 147 18.66 -6.27 20.77
CA LYS A 147 18.99 -7.46 21.57
C LYS A 147 17.98 -8.60 21.37
N LYS A 148 16.69 -8.28 21.26
CA LYS A 148 15.60 -9.26 21.07
C LYS A 148 15.58 -9.88 19.66
N MET A 149 16.22 -9.25 18.68
CA MET A 149 16.29 -9.78 17.31
C MET A 149 17.15 -11.04 17.25
N SER A 150 16.72 -12.03 16.46
CA SER A 150 17.55 -13.18 16.10
C SER A 150 18.75 -12.72 15.26
N LYS A 151 19.91 -13.35 15.45
CA LYS A 151 21.06 -13.09 14.57
C LYS A 151 20.68 -13.58 13.16
N PRO A 152 20.81 -12.73 12.13
CA PRO A 152 20.57 -13.17 10.76
C PRO A 152 21.61 -14.24 10.39
N ASP A 153 21.17 -15.27 9.66
CA ASP A 153 22.08 -16.30 9.16
C ASP A 153 23.21 -15.66 8.35
N SER A 154 24.44 -16.14 8.61
CA SER A 154 25.73 -15.61 8.14
C SER A 154 25.80 -15.38 6.64
#